data_AF-A0A537GA89-F1
#
_entry.id   AF-A0A537GA89-F1
#
_cell.length_a   1.000
_cell.length_b   1.000
_cell.length_c   1.000
_cell.angle_alpha   90.00
_cell.angle_beta   90.00
_cell.angle_gamma   90.00
#
_symmetry.space_group_name_H-M   'P 1'
#
loop_
_entity.id
_entity.type
_entity.pdbx_description
1 polymer ?
#
loop_
_entity_poly.entity_id
_entity_poly.type
_entity_poly.pdbx_seq_one_letter_code
_entity_poly.pdbx_strand_id
1 'polypeptide(L)'
;MRRKGRVHPFAILTELILLFGKKKPPEEQVPASTTSLEPFPIPDTIRKTITESDIAKARNRLRVANLERDIIGDALTKIYEAEAKGTINEPEKNQMIQPYKNDLKRVDAEIDTYKKTVDLYELEAAKEDLFKRFQETFLDIQARIEKIRPSLNLPTSTETKPTEPNPAPTKTEPTEPIEQNAPPKEKPPREKARNKAEEKIETIREEVLKAMERLEQIETEG
;
A
#
# COMPACT_ATOMS: atom_id res chain seq x y z
N MET A 1 39.78 -17.47 47.88
CA MET A 1 38.93 -16.85 48.92
C MET A 1 37.78 -16.11 48.25
N ARG A 2 36.54 -16.53 48.50
CA ARG A 2 35.31 -15.90 48.01
C ARG A 2 34.97 -14.68 48.87
N ARG A 3 34.58 -13.55 48.27
CA ARG A 3 33.75 -12.54 48.94
C ARG A 3 32.59 -12.15 48.02
N LYS A 4 31.42 -12.72 48.35
CA LYS A 4 30.09 -12.21 48.00
C LYS A 4 29.71 -11.19 49.08
N GLY A 5 29.07 -10.10 48.69
CA GLY A 5 28.39 -9.18 49.60
C GLY A 5 27.46 -8.28 48.78
N ARG A 6 26.16 -8.55 48.90
CA ARG A 6 25.07 -8.05 48.07
C ARG A 6 24.28 -7.01 48.87
N VAL A 7 23.75 -6.00 48.16
CA VAL A 7 22.53 -5.20 48.39
C VAL A 7 22.32 -4.43 49.72
N HIS A 8 22.12 -3.11 49.55
CA HIS A 8 21.31 -2.24 50.41
C HIS A 8 19.86 -2.73 50.49
N PRO A 9 19.12 -2.42 51.57
CA PRO A 9 18.02 -1.47 51.37
C PRO A 9 17.63 -0.60 52.60
N PHE A 10 16.88 0.47 52.32
CA PHE A 10 16.23 1.44 53.22
C PHE A 10 17.19 2.39 53.97
N ALA A 11 16.98 3.71 54.01
CA ALA A 11 15.74 4.39 54.33
C ALA A 11 15.84 5.93 54.09
N ILE A 12 14.67 6.56 53.90
CA ILE A 12 14.27 7.96 54.22
C ILE A 12 14.94 9.13 53.46
N LEU A 13 14.17 9.84 52.61
CA LEU A 13 13.82 11.24 52.88
C LEU A 13 12.65 11.70 51.98
N THR A 14 11.52 11.97 52.63
CA THR A 14 10.33 12.65 52.11
C THR A 14 10.40 14.15 52.44
N GLU A 15 10.20 15.02 51.45
CA GLU A 15 9.75 16.43 51.60
C GLU A 15 9.21 16.85 50.22
N LEU A 16 7.90 16.92 49.96
CA LEU A 16 6.90 17.93 50.37
C LEU A 16 7.22 19.36 49.88
N ILE A 17 6.78 19.70 48.67
CA ILE A 17 6.56 21.10 48.26
C ILE A 17 5.06 21.31 48.06
N LEU A 18 4.52 22.10 48.98
CA LEU A 18 3.16 22.59 49.08
C LEU A 18 2.88 23.64 48.00
N LEU A 19 1.75 23.45 47.31
CA LEU A 19 0.67 24.42 47.13
C LEU A 19 1.05 25.91 47.17
N PHE A 20 1.23 26.51 45.99
CA PHE A 20 0.98 27.94 45.77
C PHE A 20 -0.07 28.14 44.69
N GLY A 21 -1.30 28.38 45.14
CA GLY A 21 -2.38 28.91 44.32
C GLY A 21 -2.15 30.39 44.03
N LYS A 22 -2.16 30.75 42.74
CA LYS A 22 -2.38 32.11 42.26
C LYS A 22 -3.45 32.10 41.18
N LYS A 23 -4.48 32.92 41.44
CA LYS A 23 -5.70 33.08 40.64
C LYS A 23 -5.39 33.65 39.25
N LYS A 24 -5.99 33.05 38.22
CA LYS A 24 -6.05 33.54 36.83
C LYS A 24 -6.91 34.81 36.72
N PRO A 25 -6.52 35.83 35.93
CA PRO A 25 -7.48 36.77 35.36
C PRO A 25 -8.24 36.13 34.18
N PRO A 26 -9.52 36.48 33.95
CA PRO A 26 -10.31 35.96 32.84
C PRO A 26 -9.91 36.70 31.56
N GLU A 27 -9.14 36.04 30.71
CA GLU A 27 -8.95 36.48 29.32
C GLU A 27 -10.08 35.92 28.46
N GLU A 28 -10.67 36.83 27.73
CA GLU A 28 -11.90 36.74 26.97
C GLU A 28 -11.80 35.64 25.91
N GLN A 29 -12.57 34.57 26.08
CA GLN A 29 -12.73 33.53 25.09
C GLN A 29 -13.54 34.10 23.92
N VAL A 30 -12.86 34.68 22.94
CA VAL A 30 -13.38 34.75 21.57
C VAL A 30 -13.63 33.31 21.12
N PRO A 31 -14.87 32.92 20.74
CA PRO A 31 -15.11 31.61 20.16
C PRO A 31 -14.50 31.62 18.76
N ALA A 32 -13.21 31.31 18.68
CA ALA A 32 -12.62 30.83 17.45
C ALA A 32 -13.24 29.46 17.20
N SER A 33 -14.37 29.44 16.49
CA SER A 33 -14.85 28.26 15.78
C SER A 33 -13.83 27.94 14.68
N THR A 34 -12.63 27.49 15.06
CA THR A 34 -11.74 26.78 14.15
C THR A 34 -12.45 25.47 13.87
N THR A 35 -13.22 25.44 12.77
CA THR A 35 -13.55 24.20 12.09
C THR A 35 -12.22 23.57 11.69
N SER A 36 -11.63 22.80 12.60
CA SER A 36 -10.43 22.02 12.33
C SER A 36 -10.86 20.93 11.38
N LEU A 37 -10.51 21.06 10.10
CA LEU A 37 -10.72 20.00 9.14
C LEU A 37 -9.84 18.81 9.56
N GLU A 38 -10.47 17.74 10.04
CA GLU A 38 -9.71 16.56 10.47
C GLU A 38 -9.19 15.78 9.26
N PRO A 39 -7.97 15.21 9.35
CA PRO A 39 -7.49 14.22 8.40
C PRO A 39 -8.46 13.03 8.30
N PHE A 40 -8.92 12.74 7.08
CA PHE A 40 -9.59 11.47 6.76
C PHE A 40 -8.68 10.25 7.03
N PRO A 41 -9.25 9.08 7.42
CA PRO A 41 -8.45 7.91 7.72
C PRO A 41 -7.69 7.39 6.49
N ILE A 42 -6.47 6.88 6.70
CA ILE A 42 -5.68 6.22 5.64
C ILE A 42 -6.40 4.92 5.24
N PRO A 43 -6.84 4.78 3.97
CA PRO A 43 -7.49 3.57 3.46
C PRO A 43 -6.56 2.37 3.55
N ASP A 44 -7.11 1.17 3.76
CA ASP A 44 -6.31 -0.05 3.85
C ASP A 44 -5.48 -0.33 2.58
N THR A 45 -5.97 0.12 1.43
CA THR A 45 -5.25 0.04 0.14
C THR A 45 -3.97 0.87 0.10
N ILE A 46 -3.79 1.83 1.01
CA ILE A 46 -2.62 2.71 1.10
C ILE A 46 -1.61 2.22 2.14
N ARG A 47 -2.05 1.39 3.10
CA ARG A 47 -1.18 0.92 4.19
C ARG A 47 -0.10 -0.03 3.69
N LYS A 48 1.00 -0.08 4.44
CA LYS A 48 2.04 -1.13 4.31
C LYS A 48 1.45 -2.49 4.65
N THR A 49 1.75 -3.49 3.82
CA THR A 49 1.36 -4.90 4.04
C THR A 49 2.48 -5.68 4.74
N ILE A 50 3.72 -5.24 4.61
CA ILE A 50 4.90 -5.85 5.25
C ILE A 50 5.22 -5.12 6.56
N THR A 51 5.46 -5.90 7.63
CA THR A 51 5.81 -5.34 8.95
C THR A 51 7.27 -4.91 9.04
N GLU A 52 7.59 -4.02 9.99
CA GLU A 52 8.97 -3.58 10.29
C GLU A 52 9.89 -4.74 10.70
N SER A 53 9.35 -5.75 11.37
CA SER A 53 10.11 -6.97 11.71
C SER A 53 10.47 -7.77 10.46
N ASP A 54 9.52 -7.90 9.53
CA ASP A 54 9.69 -8.72 8.33
C ASP A 54 10.66 -8.07 7.35
N ILE A 55 10.61 -6.74 7.20
CA ILE A 55 11.61 -6.01 6.41
C ILE A 55 13.01 -6.08 7.03
N ALA A 56 13.14 -6.00 8.36
CA ALA A 56 14.43 -6.15 9.03
C ALA A 56 15.04 -7.55 8.78
N LYS A 57 14.20 -8.60 8.84
CA LYS A 57 14.60 -9.97 8.49
C LYS A 57 14.99 -10.08 7.01
N ALA A 58 14.17 -9.56 6.10
CA ALA A 58 14.40 -9.61 4.66
C ALA A 58 15.72 -8.91 4.29
N ARG A 59 15.99 -7.72 4.83
CA ARG A 59 17.24 -6.98 4.62
C ARG A 59 18.46 -7.75 5.13
N ASN A 60 18.37 -8.35 6.33
CA ASN A 60 19.47 -9.15 6.85
C ASN A 60 19.72 -10.40 5.99
N ARG A 61 18.65 -11.09 5.57
CA ARG A 61 18.76 -12.27 4.70
C ARG A 61 19.32 -11.92 3.34
N LEU A 62 18.85 -10.83 2.73
CA LEU A 62 19.38 -10.31 1.47
C LEU A 62 20.89 -10.01 1.59
N ARG A 63 21.33 -9.38 2.67
CA ARG A 63 22.76 -9.11 2.93
C ARG A 63 23.58 -10.39 3.01
N VAL A 64 23.11 -11.39 3.77
CA VAL A 64 23.81 -12.67 3.94
C VAL A 64 23.84 -13.46 2.63
N ALA A 65 22.73 -13.52 1.89
CA ALA A 65 22.64 -14.22 0.63
C ALA A 65 23.55 -13.61 -0.45
N ASN A 66 23.67 -12.27 -0.51
CA ASN A 66 24.65 -11.63 -1.41
C ASN A 66 26.09 -12.03 -1.07
N LEU A 67 26.45 -12.07 0.21
CA LEU A 67 27.79 -12.52 0.61
C LEU A 67 28.01 -14.00 0.24
N GLU A 68 26.99 -14.85 0.43
CA GLU A 68 27.06 -16.26 0.03
C GLU A 68 27.27 -16.40 -1.49
N ARG A 69 26.55 -15.62 -2.30
CA ARG A 69 26.74 -15.58 -3.77
C ARG A 69 28.16 -15.22 -4.15
N ASP A 70 28.73 -14.21 -3.48
CA ASP A 70 30.09 -13.75 -3.75
C ASP A 70 31.13 -14.84 -3.37
N ILE A 71 30.95 -15.51 -2.22
CA ILE A 71 31.79 -16.65 -1.81
C ILE A 71 31.71 -17.81 -2.82
N ILE A 72 30.52 -18.12 -3.32
CA ILE A 72 30.33 -19.14 -4.36
C ILE A 72 31.03 -18.73 -5.66
N GLY A 73 30.94 -17.45 -6.05
CA GLY A 73 31.66 -16.90 -7.20
C GLY A 73 33.18 -17.04 -7.07
N ASP A 74 33.72 -16.75 -5.90
CA ASP A 74 35.15 -16.92 -5.60
C ASP A 74 35.58 -18.39 -5.68
N ALA A 75 34.75 -19.31 -5.15
CA ALA A 75 35.02 -20.75 -5.21
C ALA A 75 35.02 -21.27 -6.66
N LEU A 76 34.03 -20.86 -7.46
CA LEU A 76 33.99 -21.18 -8.90
C LEU A 76 35.23 -20.67 -9.62
N THR A 77 35.61 -19.40 -9.37
CA THR A 77 36.82 -18.79 -9.97
C THR A 77 38.07 -19.61 -9.65
N LYS A 78 38.25 -20.02 -8.39
CA LYS A 78 39.38 -20.87 -7.97
C LYS A 78 39.40 -22.22 -8.68
N ILE A 79 38.24 -22.83 -8.92
CA ILE A 79 38.16 -24.11 -9.65
C ILE A 79 38.61 -23.93 -11.11
N TYR A 80 38.18 -22.87 -11.78
CA TYR A 80 38.64 -22.55 -13.13
C TYR A 80 40.14 -22.26 -13.19
N GLU A 81 40.66 -21.50 -12.23
CA GLU A 81 42.10 -21.23 -12.15
C GLU A 81 42.93 -22.49 -11.92
N ALA A 82 42.45 -23.42 -11.09
CA ALA A 82 43.15 -24.67 -10.81
C ALA A 82 43.29 -25.53 -12.08
N GLU A 83 42.27 -25.57 -12.93
CA GLU A 83 42.34 -26.27 -14.22
C GLU A 83 43.27 -25.56 -15.20
N ALA A 84 43.20 -24.23 -15.29
CA ALA A 84 44.11 -23.44 -16.14
C ALA A 84 45.60 -23.61 -15.74
N LYS A 85 45.87 -23.82 -14.44
CA LYS A 85 47.20 -24.11 -13.91
C LYS A 85 47.60 -25.59 -14.06
N GLY A 86 46.71 -26.45 -14.56
CA GLY A 86 46.93 -27.89 -14.69
C GLY A 86 46.94 -28.65 -13.35
N THR A 87 46.45 -28.04 -12.26
CA THR A 87 46.35 -28.67 -10.94
C THR A 87 45.23 -29.71 -10.89
N ILE A 88 44.17 -29.49 -11.67
CA ILE A 88 43.08 -30.44 -11.91
C ILE A 88 42.85 -30.57 -13.41
N ASN A 89 42.26 -31.68 -13.83
CA ASN A 89 41.83 -31.88 -15.22
C ASN A 89 40.38 -31.44 -15.45
N GLU A 90 39.95 -31.40 -16.71
CA GLU A 90 38.61 -31.00 -17.11
C GLU A 90 37.47 -31.84 -16.46
N PRO A 91 37.51 -33.19 -16.40
CA PRO A 91 36.46 -33.94 -15.75
C PRO A 91 36.38 -33.68 -14.24
N GLU A 92 37.51 -33.51 -13.55
CA GLU A 92 37.56 -33.10 -12.14
C GLU A 92 36.92 -31.72 -11.94
N LYS A 93 37.30 -30.73 -12.76
CA LYS A 93 36.65 -29.40 -12.79
C LYS A 93 35.14 -29.54 -12.96
N ASN A 94 34.70 -30.30 -13.96
CA ASN A 94 33.28 -30.47 -14.29
C ASN A 94 32.49 -31.12 -13.15
N GLN A 95 33.10 -32.02 -12.38
CA GLN A 95 32.51 -32.59 -11.18
C GLN A 95 32.48 -31.56 -10.04
N MET A 96 33.57 -30.82 -9.81
CA MET A 96 33.68 -29.85 -8.72
C MET A 96 32.74 -28.65 -8.87
N ILE A 97 32.47 -28.17 -10.10
CA ILE A 97 31.60 -26.99 -10.31
C ILE A 97 30.11 -27.26 -10.09
N GLN A 98 29.64 -28.51 -10.15
CA GLN A 98 28.21 -28.83 -10.06
C GLN A 98 27.54 -28.36 -8.76
N PRO A 99 28.07 -28.67 -7.56
CA PRO A 99 27.45 -28.21 -6.31
C PRO A 99 27.35 -26.67 -6.27
N TYR A 100 28.42 -25.97 -6.64
CA TYR A 100 28.44 -24.51 -6.65
C TYR A 100 27.45 -23.89 -7.65
N LYS A 101 27.24 -24.52 -8.82
CA LYS A 101 26.20 -24.08 -9.77
C LYS A 101 24.80 -24.21 -9.19
N ASN A 102 24.54 -25.29 -8.45
CA ASN A 102 23.24 -25.51 -7.81
C ASN A 102 23.03 -24.54 -6.65
N ASP A 103 24.05 -24.34 -5.83
CA ASP A 103 24.02 -23.36 -4.74
C ASP A 103 23.84 -21.94 -5.27
N LEU A 104 24.55 -21.56 -6.33
CA LEU A 104 24.40 -20.25 -6.96
C LEU A 104 22.96 -19.99 -7.38
N LYS A 105 22.33 -20.94 -8.09
CA LYS A 105 20.93 -20.84 -8.49
C LYS A 105 19.98 -20.69 -7.30
N ARG A 106 20.22 -21.45 -6.22
CA ARG A 106 19.42 -21.35 -4.99
C ARG A 106 19.57 -19.97 -4.35
N VAL A 107 20.80 -19.49 -4.21
CA VAL A 107 21.10 -18.20 -3.58
C VAL A 107 20.55 -17.05 -4.41
N ASP A 108 20.66 -17.10 -5.75
CA ASP A 108 20.09 -16.09 -6.64
C ASP A 108 18.55 -16.00 -6.49
N ALA A 109 17.86 -17.15 -6.40
CA ALA A 109 16.42 -17.18 -6.16
C ALA A 109 16.03 -16.62 -4.78
N GLU A 110 16.87 -16.85 -3.77
CA GLU A 110 16.70 -16.29 -2.43
C GLU A 110 16.89 -14.77 -2.41
N ILE A 111 17.95 -14.28 -3.08
CA ILE A 111 18.21 -12.84 -3.29
C ILE A 111 17.02 -12.18 -3.98
N ASP A 112 16.54 -12.74 -5.08
CA ASP A 112 15.41 -12.21 -5.84
C ASP A 112 14.15 -12.09 -4.98
N THR A 113 13.90 -13.09 -4.14
CA THR A 113 12.74 -13.11 -3.25
C THR A 113 12.81 -11.98 -2.22
N TYR A 114 13.92 -11.88 -1.48
CA TYR A 114 14.05 -10.84 -0.45
C TYR A 114 14.17 -9.44 -1.04
N LYS A 115 14.79 -9.30 -2.22
CA LYS A 115 14.82 -8.03 -2.94
C LYS A 115 13.41 -7.56 -3.25
N LYS A 116 12.55 -8.42 -3.82
CA LYS A 116 11.14 -8.08 -4.07
C LYS A 116 10.38 -7.71 -2.79
N THR A 117 10.65 -8.38 -1.67
CA THR A 117 10.07 -8.02 -0.37
C THR A 117 10.50 -6.62 0.08
N VAL A 118 11.78 -6.29 -0.06
CA VAL A 118 12.30 -4.95 0.27
C VAL A 118 11.70 -3.89 -0.65
N ASP A 119 11.72 -4.13 -1.96
CA ASP A 119 11.18 -3.21 -2.96
C ASP A 119 9.68 -2.94 -2.72
N LEU A 120 8.90 -3.99 -2.42
CA LEU A 120 7.46 -3.84 -2.12
C LEU A 120 7.24 -2.96 -0.89
N TYR A 121 7.96 -3.20 0.21
CA TYR A 121 7.85 -2.40 1.41
C TYR A 121 8.20 -0.93 1.14
N GLU A 122 9.25 -0.66 0.37
CA GLU A 122 9.70 0.70 0.04
C GLU A 122 8.68 1.43 -0.84
N LEU A 123 8.08 0.74 -1.81
CA LEU A 123 6.99 1.29 -2.63
C LEU A 123 5.74 1.59 -1.80
N GLU A 124 5.37 0.69 -0.89
CA GLU A 124 4.22 0.91 -0.01
C GLU A 124 4.45 2.06 0.97
N ALA A 125 5.65 2.17 1.53
CA ALA A 125 6.04 3.29 2.39
C ALA A 125 5.98 4.62 1.62
N ALA A 126 6.53 4.68 0.40
CA ALA A 126 6.48 5.86 -0.44
C ALA A 126 5.04 6.26 -0.81
N LYS A 127 4.19 5.29 -1.12
CA LYS A 127 2.75 5.50 -1.39
C LYS A 127 2.03 6.05 -0.16
N GLU A 128 2.29 5.50 1.03
CA GLU A 128 1.70 5.97 2.29
C GLU A 128 2.13 7.41 2.61
N ASP A 129 3.41 7.73 2.44
CA ASP A 129 3.95 9.06 2.67
C ASP A 129 3.41 10.09 1.67
N LEU A 130 3.26 9.71 0.40
CA LEU A 130 2.62 10.55 -0.61
C LEU A 130 1.17 10.88 -0.25
N PHE A 131 0.41 9.88 0.22
CA PHE A 131 -0.98 10.07 0.61
C PHE A 131 -1.13 11.04 1.79
N LYS A 132 -0.25 10.93 2.81
CA LYS A 132 -0.22 11.87 3.94
C LYS A 132 0.02 13.30 3.49
N ARG A 133 1.02 13.53 2.64
CA ARG A 133 1.31 14.86 2.07
C ARG A 133 0.17 15.41 1.24
N PHE A 134 -0.46 14.55 0.44
CA PHE A 134 -1.66 14.91 -0.33
C PHE A 134 -2.77 15.38 0.59
N GLN A 135 -3.04 14.63 1.67
CA GLN A 135 -4.05 14.99 2.65
C GLN A 135 -3.75 16.32 3.35
N GLU A 136 -2.52 16.53 3.82
CA GLU A 136 -2.10 17.80 4.42
C GLU A 136 -2.31 18.97 3.46
N THR A 137 -1.91 18.80 2.20
CA THR A 137 -2.06 19.82 1.15
C THR A 137 -3.53 20.07 0.82
N PHE A 138 -4.33 19.01 0.74
CA PHE A 138 -5.77 19.11 0.48
C PHE A 138 -6.47 19.89 1.60
N LEU A 139 -6.14 19.61 2.87
CA LEU A 139 -6.69 20.33 4.01
C LEU A 139 -6.27 21.80 4.04
N ASP A 140 -5.00 22.12 3.71
CA ASP A 140 -4.55 23.51 3.58
C ASP A 140 -5.32 24.25 2.47
N ILE A 141 -5.48 23.62 1.29
CA ILE A 141 -6.25 24.20 0.19
C ILE A 141 -7.71 24.42 0.62
N GLN A 142 -8.33 23.44 1.25
CA GLN A 142 -9.72 23.52 1.70
C GLN A 142 -9.90 24.65 2.74
N ALA A 143 -8.98 24.78 3.71
CA ALA A 143 -8.98 25.87 4.68
C ALA A 143 -8.87 27.25 4.02
N ARG A 144 -8.05 27.39 2.98
CA ARG A 144 -7.94 28.63 2.19
C ARG A 144 -9.22 28.92 1.42
N ILE A 145 -9.87 27.92 0.84
CA ILE A 145 -11.17 28.06 0.17
C ILE A 145 -12.24 28.52 1.16
N GLU A 146 -12.33 27.91 2.33
CA GLU A 146 -13.31 28.26 3.37
C GLU A 146 -13.13 29.68 3.91
N LYS A 147 -11.89 30.19 3.91
CA LYS A 147 -11.61 31.59 4.25
C LYS A 147 -12.09 32.57 3.18
N ILE A 148 -12.00 32.21 1.90
CA ILE A 148 -12.32 33.11 0.77
C ILE A 148 -13.81 33.04 0.40
N ARG A 149 -14.39 31.84 0.34
CA ARG A 149 -15.76 31.61 -0.17
C ARG A 149 -16.84 32.52 0.46
N PRO A 150 -16.87 32.77 1.79
CA PRO A 150 -17.86 33.65 2.39
C PRO A 150 -17.77 35.10 1.91
N SER A 151 -16.57 35.58 1.56
CA SER A 151 -16.36 36.95 1.09
C SER A 151 -16.96 37.21 -0.30
N LEU A 152 -17.28 36.15 -1.04
CA LEU A 152 -17.74 36.25 -2.42
C LEU A 152 -19.27 36.19 -2.57
N ASN A 153 -20.04 35.99 -1.48
CA ASN A 153 -21.51 35.85 -1.48
C ASN A 153 -22.04 34.97 -2.63
N LEU A 154 -21.28 33.92 -2.99
CA LEU A 154 -21.64 33.00 -4.05
C LEU A 154 -22.81 32.12 -3.57
N PRO A 155 -23.86 31.89 -4.39
CA PRO A 155 -24.90 30.94 -4.03
C PRO A 155 -24.25 29.57 -3.83
N THR A 156 -24.37 29.03 -2.60
CA THR A 156 -23.90 27.69 -2.27
C THR A 156 -24.62 26.73 -3.23
N SER A 157 -23.87 26.10 -4.13
CA SER A 157 -24.43 25.07 -5.02
C SER A 157 -24.96 23.96 -4.13
N THR A 158 -26.28 23.90 -3.99
CA THR A 158 -26.98 22.87 -3.22
C THR A 158 -26.64 21.52 -3.82
N GLU A 159 -25.86 20.76 -3.07
CA GLU A 159 -25.60 19.36 -3.27
C GLU A 159 -26.94 18.62 -3.44
N THR A 160 -27.15 18.07 -4.63
CA THR A 160 -28.29 17.21 -4.93
C THR A 160 -28.21 15.99 -4.03
N LYS A 161 -29.02 16.01 -2.96
CA LYS A 161 -29.38 14.85 -2.16
C LYS A 161 -29.73 13.68 -3.08
N PRO A 162 -29.06 12.51 -2.97
CA PRO A 162 -29.49 11.32 -3.70
C PRO A 162 -30.91 10.96 -3.28
N THR A 163 -31.83 11.00 -4.24
CA THR A 163 -33.18 10.48 -4.10
C THR A 163 -33.10 8.99 -3.77
N GLU A 164 -33.49 8.62 -2.55
CA GLU A 164 -33.82 7.24 -2.19
C GLU A 164 -34.90 6.70 -3.15
N PRO A 165 -34.75 5.50 -3.71
CA PRO A 165 -35.83 4.87 -4.44
C PRO A 165 -36.86 4.35 -3.42
N ASN A 166 -38.01 5.04 -3.36
CA ASN A 166 -39.18 4.61 -2.62
C ASN A 166 -39.66 3.22 -3.12
N PRO A 167 -39.83 2.21 -2.24
CA PRO A 167 -40.40 0.92 -2.62
C PRO A 167 -41.94 1.03 -2.72
N ALA A 168 -42.49 0.86 -3.92
CA ALA A 168 -43.93 0.72 -4.10
C ALA A 168 -44.40 -0.70 -3.68
N PRO A 169 -45.48 -0.83 -2.88
CA PRO A 169 -46.01 -2.11 -2.39
C PRO A 169 -47.16 -2.68 -3.25
N THR A 170 -47.19 -4.04 -3.33
CA THR A 170 -48.38 -4.92 -3.23
C THR A 170 -49.48 -4.79 -4.31
N LYS A 171 -49.84 -5.79 -5.13
CA LYS A 171 -50.68 -7.02 -4.90
C LYS A 171 -51.05 -7.50 -6.33
N THR A 172 -51.27 -8.76 -6.73
CA THR A 172 -52.29 -9.73 -6.29
C THR A 172 -52.12 -10.99 -7.17
N GLU A 173 -52.04 -12.18 -6.57
CA GLU A 173 -52.44 -13.48 -7.15
C GLU A 173 -54.00 -13.54 -7.27
N PRO A 174 -54.69 -14.61 -7.75
CA PRO A 174 -54.26 -16.00 -8.08
C PRO A 174 -54.88 -16.62 -9.37
N THR A 175 -54.45 -17.83 -9.79
CA THR A 175 -55.28 -19.04 -10.06
C THR A 175 -54.47 -20.12 -10.82
N GLU A 176 -54.22 -21.26 -10.16
CA GLU A 176 -53.77 -22.58 -10.67
C GLU A 176 -55.00 -23.44 -11.13
N PRO A 177 -54.93 -24.72 -11.63
CA PRO A 177 -53.82 -25.70 -11.70
C PRO A 177 -53.76 -26.62 -12.97
N ILE A 178 -52.78 -27.54 -13.01
CA ILE A 178 -52.84 -29.01 -13.34
C ILE A 178 -51.67 -29.55 -14.22
N GLU A 179 -50.83 -30.36 -13.57
CA GLU A 179 -50.09 -31.61 -13.90
C GLU A 179 -49.29 -31.89 -15.22
N GLN A 180 -48.05 -32.36 -14.99
CA GLN A 180 -47.43 -33.66 -15.39
C GLN A 180 -46.18 -33.70 -16.32
N ASN A 181 -45.14 -34.40 -15.80
CA ASN A 181 -44.04 -35.17 -16.45
C ASN A 181 -42.66 -34.55 -16.82
N ALA A 182 -41.64 -34.88 -15.99
CA ALA A 182 -40.25 -35.39 -16.27
C ALA A 182 -39.20 -34.60 -17.14
N PRO A 183 -37.86 -34.81 -16.92
CA PRO A 183 -36.73 -33.87 -17.16
C PRO A 183 -35.96 -34.15 -18.49
N PRO A 184 -34.72 -33.66 -18.86
CA PRO A 184 -33.73 -32.70 -18.25
C PRO A 184 -33.03 -31.69 -19.24
N LYS A 185 -32.32 -30.65 -18.72
CA LYS A 185 -30.99 -30.08 -19.18
C LYS A 185 -30.82 -28.54 -19.20
N GLU A 186 -29.59 -28.15 -18.80
CA GLU A 186 -28.76 -26.97 -19.18
C GLU A 186 -28.95 -25.56 -18.54
N LYS A 187 -27.87 -25.10 -17.88
CA LYS A 187 -27.48 -23.69 -17.58
C LYS A 187 -26.32 -23.30 -18.54
N PRO A 188 -25.93 -22.02 -18.73
CA PRO A 188 -26.63 -20.71 -18.59
C PRO A 188 -26.35 -19.73 -19.77
N PRO A 189 -26.95 -18.51 -19.80
CA PRO A 189 -26.59 -17.45 -20.74
C PRO A 189 -25.57 -16.47 -20.13
N ARG A 190 -24.27 -16.61 -20.47
CA ARG A 190 -23.19 -15.69 -20.03
C ARG A 190 -22.55 -14.86 -21.14
N GLU A 191 -22.85 -15.14 -22.41
CA GLU A 191 -22.16 -14.49 -23.55
C GLU A 191 -22.71 -13.10 -23.89
N LYS A 192 -24.01 -12.85 -23.73
CA LYS A 192 -24.65 -11.57 -24.12
C LYS A 192 -24.19 -10.37 -23.27
N ALA A 193 -23.71 -10.60 -22.05
CA ALA A 193 -23.24 -9.53 -21.16
C ALA A 193 -21.80 -9.07 -21.48
N ARG A 194 -20.96 -9.94 -22.06
CA ARG A 194 -19.59 -9.57 -22.49
C ARG A 194 -19.61 -8.64 -23.70
N ASN A 195 -20.50 -8.90 -24.66
CA ASN A 195 -20.62 -8.10 -25.88
C ASN A 195 -21.00 -6.62 -25.58
N LYS A 196 -21.96 -6.37 -24.67
CA LYS A 196 -22.32 -5.00 -24.26
C LYS A 196 -21.24 -4.25 -23.47
N ALA A 197 -20.33 -4.97 -22.81
CA ALA A 197 -19.21 -4.35 -22.10
C ALA A 197 -18.10 -3.97 -23.08
N GLU A 198 -17.86 -4.80 -24.08
CA GLU A 198 -16.86 -4.58 -25.14
C GLU A 198 -17.25 -3.41 -26.04
N GLU A 199 -18.53 -3.30 -26.42
CA GLU A 199 -19.07 -2.17 -27.19
C GLU A 199 -18.85 -0.82 -26.47
N LYS A 200 -19.07 -0.78 -25.15
CA LYS A 200 -18.82 0.43 -24.34
C LYS A 200 -17.34 0.79 -24.25
N ILE A 201 -16.46 -0.20 -24.20
CA ILE A 201 -15.02 0.03 -24.17
C ILE A 201 -14.56 0.65 -25.49
N GLU A 202 -15.11 0.19 -26.61
CA GLU A 202 -14.79 0.75 -27.93
C GLU A 202 -15.30 2.19 -28.08
N THR A 203 -16.53 2.49 -27.63
CA THR A 203 -17.05 3.87 -27.63
C THR A 203 -16.18 4.82 -26.80
N ILE A 204 -15.74 4.37 -25.62
CA ILE A 204 -14.87 5.18 -24.76
C ILE A 204 -13.50 5.43 -25.43
N ARG A 205 -12.94 4.45 -26.15
CA ARG A 205 -11.68 4.62 -26.88
C ARG A 205 -11.80 5.66 -27.99
N GLU A 206 -12.90 5.61 -28.75
CA GLU A 206 -13.16 6.58 -29.82
C GLU A 206 -13.35 8.00 -29.27
N GLU A 207 -14.07 8.16 -28.15
CA GLU A 207 -14.24 9.46 -27.50
C GLU A 207 -12.91 10.04 -26.99
N VAL A 208 -12.03 9.20 -26.43
CA VAL A 208 -10.70 9.61 -25.97
C VAL A 208 -9.81 10.03 -27.13
N LEU A 209 -9.77 9.25 -28.22
CA LEU A 209 -8.99 9.59 -29.42
C LEU A 209 -9.47 10.92 -30.02
N LYS A 210 -10.78 11.12 -30.10
CA LYS A 210 -11.37 12.36 -30.61
C LYS A 210 -11.10 13.56 -29.69
N ALA A 211 -11.06 13.36 -28.38
CA ALA A 211 -10.70 14.40 -27.43
C ALA A 211 -9.21 14.78 -27.54
N MET A 212 -8.33 13.81 -27.80
CA MET A 212 -6.91 14.06 -28.06
C MET A 212 -6.69 14.84 -29.35
N GLU A 213 -7.35 14.45 -30.44
CA GLU A 213 -7.28 15.18 -31.73
C GLU A 213 -7.78 16.64 -31.58
N ARG A 214 -8.82 16.85 -30.79
CA ARG A 214 -9.34 18.20 -30.51
C ARG A 214 -8.38 19.04 -29.67
N LEU A 215 -7.65 18.42 -28.73
CA LEU A 215 -6.62 19.11 -27.95
C LEU A 215 -5.42 19.50 -28.83
N GLU A 216 -5.02 18.61 -29.74
CA GLU A 216 -3.95 18.89 -30.71
C GLU A 216 -4.31 20.07 -31.62
N GLN A 217 -5.55 20.15 -32.10
CA GLN A 217 -6.02 21.30 -32.90
C GLN A 217 -5.97 22.62 -32.12
N ILE A 218 -6.31 22.60 -30.83
CA ILE A 218 -6.23 23.80 -29.96
C ILE A 218 -4.78 24.24 -29.74
N GLU A 219 -3.83 23.30 -29.66
CA GLU A 219 -2.39 23.63 -29.52
C GLU A 219 -1.77 24.16 -30.83
N THR A 220 -2.32 23.82 -32.00
CA THR A 220 -1.79 24.29 -33.29
C THR A 220 -2.39 25.61 -33.79
N GLU A 221 -3.54 26.03 -33.26
CA GLU A 221 -4.23 27.28 -33.64
C GLU A 221 -4.03 28.45 -32.65
N GLY A 222 -3.26 28.25 -31.57
CA GLY A 222 -2.91 29.27 -30.56
C GLY A 222 -1.45 29.73 -30.63
#